data_AF-A0A7Y8F415-F1
#
_entry.id   AF-A0A7Y8F415-F1
#
_cell.length_a   1.000
_cell.length_b   1.000
_cell.length_c   1.000
_cell.angle_alpha   90.00
_cell.angle_beta   90.00
_cell.angle_gamma   90.00
#
_symmetry.space_group_name_H-M   'P 1'
#
loop_
_entity.id
_entity.type
_entity.pdbx_description
1 polymer ?
#
loop_
_entity_poly.entity_id
_entity_poly.type
_entity_poly.pdbx_seq_one_letter_code
_entity_poly.pdbx_strand_id
1 'polypeptide(L)'
;MTDTQTAPITLELLGPGPEYKKVSVWLPQLFMETSRTGVFAIENRTFIDCLIEGPAVLLAVEGCNFDGCNMGEAHGDPRNLMLAPQGAQRVTGPIPFKNCQFINCRFLGVGFTGSAAFIETMVSALGGAPA
;
A
#
# COMPACT_ATOMS: atom_id res chain seq x y z
N MET A 1 37.12 8.80 6.26
CA MET A 1 35.83 9.20 6.83
C MET A 1 35.44 8.11 7.80
N THR A 2 35.31 8.43 9.08
CA THR A 2 34.95 7.46 10.11
C THR A 2 33.44 7.33 10.09
N ASP A 3 32.93 6.25 9.49
CA ASP A 3 31.51 5.93 9.57
C ASP A 3 31.13 5.78 11.04
N THR A 4 30.36 6.76 11.53
CA THR A 4 29.81 6.70 12.88
C THR A 4 28.76 5.60 12.85
N GLN A 5 29.12 4.44 13.40
CA GLN A 5 28.25 3.27 13.47
C GLN A 5 27.07 3.61 14.39
N THR A 6 26.04 4.18 13.78
CA THR A 6 24.76 4.47 14.44
C THR A 6 24.09 3.13 14.70
N ALA A 7 23.65 2.91 15.93
CA ALA A 7 22.91 1.69 16.28
C ALA A 7 21.74 1.50 15.30
N PRO A 8 21.46 0.28 14.84
CA PRO A 8 20.39 0.03 13.89
C PRO A 8 19.04 0.48 14.48
N ILE A 9 18.23 1.16 13.66
CA ILE A 9 16.85 1.50 14.03
C ILE A 9 16.11 0.19 14.28
N THR A 10 15.60 0.02 15.49
CA THR A 10 14.77 -1.13 15.87
C THR A 10 13.31 -0.71 15.81
N LEU A 11 12.54 -1.38 14.96
CA LEU A 11 11.10 -1.18 14.82
C LEU A 11 10.39 -2.29 15.58
N GLU A 12 9.39 -1.91 16.38
CA GLU A 12 8.48 -2.88 16.98
C GLU A 12 7.67 -3.55 15.87
N LEU A 13 7.64 -4.89 15.86
CA LEU A 13 6.98 -5.65 14.82
C LEU A 13 5.47 -5.39 14.84
N LEU A 14 4.86 -5.24 13.66
CA LEU A 14 3.41 -5.20 13.51
C LEU A 14 2.79 -6.59 13.74
N GLY A 15 3.58 -7.64 13.48
CA GLY A 15 3.16 -9.02 13.64
C GLY A 15 2.55 -9.60 12.35
N PRO A 16 2.17 -10.88 12.35
CA PRO A 16 1.77 -11.58 11.13
C PRO A 16 0.32 -11.28 10.67
N GLY A 17 -0.49 -10.53 11.42
CA GLY A 17 -1.93 -10.41 11.18
C GLY A 17 -2.71 -11.64 11.69
N PRO A 18 -3.88 -11.99 11.12
CA PRO A 18 -4.42 -11.50 9.85
C PRO A 18 -5.09 -10.14 9.95
N GLU A 19 -5.37 -9.66 11.16
CA GLU A 19 -6.13 -8.43 11.39
C GLU A 19 -5.27 -7.38 12.10
N TYR A 20 -5.35 -6.14 11.62
CA TYR A 20 -4.75 -4.96 12.23
C TYR A 20 -5.86 -3.96 12.52
N LYS A 21 -5.94 -3.47 13.76
CA LYS A 21 -7.01 -2.58 14.23
C LYS A 21 -6.43 -1.35 14.91
N LYS A 22 -6.80 -0.15 14.45
CA LYS A 22 -6.46 1.13 15.09
C LYS A 22 -4.95 1.32 15.33
N VAL A 23 -4.15 0.87 14.36
CA VAL A 23 -2.69 1.00 14.40
C VAL A 23 -2.18 1.78 13.19
N SER A 24 -0.99 2.34 13.34
CA SER A 24 -0.18 2.85 12.23
C SER A 24 0.57 1.70 11.58
N VAL A 25 0.47 1.59 10.26
CA VAL A 25 1.08 0.53 9.45
C VAL A 25 2.02 1.18 8.46
N TRP A 26 3.32 1.17 8.77
CA TRP A 26 4.34 1.60 7.82
C TRP A 26 4.59 0.50 6.78
N LEU A 27 4.21 0.74 5.53
CA LEU A 27 4.19 -0.29 4.49
C LEU A 27 5.55 -0.95 4.22
N PRO A 28 6.68 -0.21 4.15
CA PRO A 28 8.01 -0.81 4.01
C PRO A 28 8.34 -1.78 5.14
N GLN A 29 8.00 -1.45 6.39
CA GLN A 29 8.21 -2.35 7.52
C GLN A 29 7.37 -3.62 7.38
N LEU A 30 6.06 -3.49 7.12
CA LEU A 30 5.18 -4.66 6.97
C LEU A 30 5.65 -5.60 5.85
N PHE A 31 6.14 -5.03 4.74
CA PHE A 31 6.71 -5.81 3.66
C PHE A 31 8.01 -6.52 4.07
N MET A 32 8.90 -5.85 4.80
CA MET A 32 10.10 -6.49 5.35
C MET A 32 9.77 -7.62 6.33
N GLU A 33 8.77 -7.44 7.18
CA GLU A 33 8.28 -8.50 8.08
C GLU A 33 7.74 -9.70 7.30
N THR A 34 6.93 -9.44 6.27
CA THR A 34 6.34 -10.47 5.42
C THR A 34 7.42 -11.24 4.64
N SER A 35 8.37 -10.54 4.02
CA SER A 35 9.46 -11.16 3.24
C SER A 35 10.40 -12.04 4.07
N ARG A 36 10.58 -11.75 5.37
CA ARG A 36 11.31 -12.64 6.29
C ARG A 36 10.67 -14.01 6.46
N THR A 37 9.38 -14.14 6.14
CA THR A 37 8.66 -15.43 6.13
C THR A 37 8.75 -16.17 4.79
N GLY A 38 9.49 -15.63 3.82
CA GLY A 38 9.63 -16.20 2.47
C GLY A 38 8.51 -15.82 1.50
N VAL A 39 7.57 -14.98 1.94
CA VAL A 39 6.44 -14.52 1.13
C VAL A 39 6.70 -13.10 0.62
N PHE A 40 6.52 -12.88 -0.67
CA PHE A 40 6.83 -11.59 -1.31
C PHE A 40 5.59 -10.75 -1.64
N ALA A 41 4.43 -11.11 -1.08
CA ALA A 41 3.19 -10.34 -1.12
C ALA A 41 2.52 -10.33 0.25
N ILE A 42 1.87 -9.22 0.57
CA ILE A 42 1.06 -9.12 1.79
C ILE A 42 -0.31 -9.69 1.46
N GLU A 43 -0.59 -10.89 2.00
CA GLU A 43 -1.75 -11.68 1.62
C GLU A 43 -2.73 -11.91 2.78
N ASN A 44 -4.03 -11.92 2.45
CA ASN A 44 -5.10 -12.34 3.37
C ASN A 44 -5.08 -11.55 4.69
N ARG A 45 -4.95 -10.22 4.60
CA ARG A 45 -4.93 -9.30 5.74
C ARG A 45 -6.13 -8.37 5.73
N THR A 46 -6.60 -8.02 6.92
CA THR A 46 -7.69 -7.06 7.14
C THR A 46 -7.16 -5.91 7.98
N PHE A 47 -7.28 -4.69 7.47
CA PHE A 47 -6.89 -3.45 8.13
C PHE A 47 -8.16 -2.65 8.45
N ILE A 48 -8.35 -2.31 9.72
CA ILE A 48 -9.58 -1.63 10.20
C ILE A 48 -9.19 -0.41 11.03
N ASP A 49 -9.71 0.75 10.64
CA ASP A 49 -9.43 2.04 11.30
C ASP A 49 -7.91 2.34 11.39
N CYS A 50 -7.11 1.84 10.44
CA CYS A 50 -5.66 2.00 10.44
C CYS A 50 -5.22 3.26 9.71
N LEU A 51 -4.05 3.78 10.09
CA LEU A 51 -3.27 4.70 9.27
C LEU A 51 -2.27 3.88 8.46
N ILE A 52 -2.33 3.96 7.13
CA ILE A 52 -1.45 3.23 6.21
C ILE A 52 -0.42 4.21 5.64
N GLU A 53 0.85 3.98 5.94
CA GLU A 53 1.91 4.99 5.78
C GLU A 53 2.97 4.57 4.76
N GLY A 54 3.30 5.50 3.88
CA GLY A 54 4.42 5.42 2.95
C GLY A 54 5.73 6.02 3.50
N PRO A 55 6.67 6.44 2.63
CA PRO A 55 6.56 6.49 1.17
C PRO A 55 6.52 5.08 0.58
N ALA A 56 5.47 4.79 -0.20
CA ALA A 56 5.28 3.48 -0.83
C ALA A 56 4.33 3.55 -2.02
N VAL A 57 4.42 2.55 -2.89
CA VAL A 57 3.42 2.27 -3.93
C VAL A 57 2.79 0.93 -3.61
N LEU A 58 1.47 0.90 -3.41
CA LEU A 58 0.68 -0.30 -3.22
C LEU A 58 0.32 -0.89 -4.59
N LEU A 59 0.74 -2.12 -4.84
CA LEU A 59 0.32 -2.90 -6.00
C LEU A 59 -0.85 -3.82 -5.62
N ALA A 60 -2.05 -3.50 -6.10
CA ALA A 60 -3.22 -4.36 -5.94
C ALA A 60 -3.15 -5.47 -6.99
N VAL A 61 -2.76 -6.67 -6.58
CA VAL A 61 -2.62 -7.82 -7.49
C VAL A 61 -3.99 -8.44 -7.78
N GLU A 62 -4.69 -8.83 -6.73
CA GLU A 62 -5.98 -9.53 -6.80
C GLU A 62 -6.72 -9.36 -5.47
N GLY A 63 -8.05 -9.29 -5.50
CA GLY A 63 -8.90 -9.43 -4.30
C GLY A 63 -8.72 -8.34 -3.24
N CYS A 64 -8.11 -7.21 -3.58
CA CYS A 64 -7.96 -6.07 -2.67
C CYS A 64 -9.20 -5.19 -2.73
N ASN A 65 -9.73 -4.82 -1.57
CA ASN A 65 -10.92 -3.97 -1.46
C ASN A 65 -10.66 -2.81 -0.51
N PHE A 66 -11.24 -1.65 -0.84
CA PHE A 66 -11.10 -0.40 -0.10
C PHE A 66 -12.48 0.14 0.23
N ASP A 67 -12.89 0.05 1.49
CA ASP A 67 -14.20 0.46 1.97
C ASP A 67 -14.06 1.60 2.98
N GLY A 68 -14.80 2.69 2.78
CA GLY A 68 -14.75 3.88 3.64
C GLY A 68 -13.36 4.52 3.76
N CYS A 69 -12.45 4.27 2.82
CA CYS A 69 -11.06 4.71 2.93
C CYS A 69 -10.84 6.15 2.44
N ASN A 70 -9.98 6.88 3.15
CA ASN A 70 -9.38 8.11 2.62
C ASN A 70 -8.06 7.75 1.93
N MET A 71 -8.01 7.88 0.61
CA MET A 71 -6.87 7.46 -0.22
C MET A 71 -5.66 8.39 -0.16
N GLY A 72 -5.75 9.50 0.58
CA GLY A 72 -4.68 10.46 0.77
C GLY A 72 -4.83 11.72 -0.09
N GLU A 73 -3.79 12.54 -0.07
CA GLU A 73 -3.78 13.85 -0.72
C GLU A 73 -3.47 13.74 -2.22
N ALA A 74 -4.50 13.91 -3.04
CA ALA A 74 -4.38 13.89 -4.49
C ALA A 74 -3.86 15.22 -5.10
N HIS A 75 -3.71 16.27 -4.30
CA HIS A 75 -3.32 17.62 -4.77
C HIS A 75 -4.20 18.16 -5.92
N GLY A 76 -5.51 17.90 -5.86
CA GLY A 76 -6.52 18.41 -6.80
C GLY A 76 -6.88 17.47 -7.96
N ASP A 77 -6.01 16.52 -8.33
CA ASP A 77 -6.29 15.52 -9.37
C ASP A 77 -6.10 14.10 -8.82
N PRO A 78 -7.18 13.29 -8.67
CA PRO A 78 -7.11 11.91 -8.20
C PRO A 78 -6.10 11.02 -8.94
N ARG A 79 -5.78 11.34 -10.21
CA ARG A 79 -4.81 10.59 -11.00
C ARG A 79 -3.39 10.69 -10.45
N ASN A 80 -3.09 11.70 -9.64
CA ASN A 80 -1.79 11.85 -8.97
C ASN A 80 -1.50 10.73 -7.96
N LEU A 81 -2.55 10.05 -7.46
CA LEU A 81 -2.40 8.89 -6.57
C LEU A 81 -2.11 7.60 -7.36
N MET A 82 -2.26 7.60 -8.68
CA MET A 82 -2.20 6.41 -9.52
C MET A 82 -0.93 6.37 -10.36
N LEU A 83 -0.24 5.24 -10.35
CA LEU A 83 0.94 4.98 -11.17
C LEU A 83 0.60 3.89 -12.19
N ALA A 84 0.76 4.21 -13.48
CA ALA A 84 0.55 3.26 -14.57
C ALA A 84 1.85 2.48 -14.87
N PRO A 85 1.82 1.13 -14.78
CA PRO A 85 2.97 0.32 -15.17
C PRO A 85 3.20 0.41 -16.68
N GLN A 86 4.45 0.54 -17.11
CA GLN A 86 4.82 0.55 -18.54
C GLN A 86 4.86 -0.87 -19.14
N GLY A 87 5.12 -1.88 -18.31
CA GLY A 87 5.12 -3.29 -18.71
C GLY A 87 3.75 -3.92 -18.55
N ALA A 88 3.26 -4.59 -19.59
CA ALA A 88 1.91 -5.18 -19.59
C ALA A 88 1.73 -6.37 -18.63
N GLN A 89 2.81 -7.03 -18.22
CA GLN A 89 2.76 -8.28 -17.45
C GLN A 89 3.34 -8.16 -16.03
N ARG A 90 4.11 -7.11 -15.75
CA ARG A 90 4.85 -7.00 -14.50
C ARG A 90 5.22 -5.56 -14.20
N VAL A 91 5.21 -5.24 -12.90
CA VAL A 91 5.83 -4.04 -12.32
C VAL A 91 6.77 -4.46 -11.19
N THR A 92 7.85 -3.72 -11.00
CA THR A 92 8.89 -4.00 -9.99
C THR A 92 9.07 -2.76 -9.13
N GLY A 93 9.22 -2.93 -7.81
CA GLY A 93 9.40 -1.84 -6.84
C GLY A 93 8.21 -1.64 -5.89
N PRO A 94 6.95 -1.64 -6.36
CA PRO A 94 5.77 -1.57 -5.50
C PRO A 94 5.67 -2.74 -4.52
N ILE A 95 4.93 -2.53 -3.43
CA ILE A 95 4.60 -3.53 -2.43
C ILE A 95 3.32 -4.25 -2.88
N PRO A 96 3.37 -5.56 -3.21
CA PRO A 96 2.20 -6.28 -3.68
C PRO A 96 1.28 -6.70 -2.53
N PHE A 97 -0.01 -6.51 -2.76
CA PHE A 97 -1.10 -6.95 -1.88
C PHE A 97 -2.02 -7.90 -2.63
N LYS A 98 -2.47 -8.95 -1.93
CA LYS A 98 -3.40 -9.93 -2.44
C LYS A 98 -4.46 -10.27 -1.40
N ASN A 99 -5.74 -10.31 -1.80
CA ASN A 99 -6.86 -10.68 -0.94
C ASN A 99 -6.90 -9.88 0.37
N CYS A 100 -6.58 -8.60 0.32
CA CYS A 100 -6.52 -7.74 1.49
C CYS A 100 -7.74 -6.80 1.57
N GLN A 101 -8.20 -6.52 2.78
CA GLN A 101 -9.34 -5.66 3.04
C GLN A 101 -8.87 -4.42 3.80
N PHE A 102 -9.20 -3.24 3.30
CA PHE A 102 -8.96 -1.96 3.99
C PHE A 102 -10.31 -1.34 4.31
N ILE A 103 -10.60 -1.17 5.60
CA ILE A 103 -11.90 -0.71 6.10
C ILE A 103 -11.66 0.53 6.95
N ASN A 104 -12.29 1.65 6.58
CA ASN A 104 -12.17 2.95 7.25
C ASN A 104 -10.71 3.40 7.47
N CYS A 105 -9.80 3.00 6.58
CA CYS A 105 -8.39 3.32 6.69
C CYS A 105 -8.10 4.70 6.10
N ARG A 106 -6.99 5.30 6.53
CA ARG A 106 -6.45 6.54 5.95
C ARG A 106 -5.07 6.25 5.37
N PHE A 107 -4.82 6.69 4.15
CA PHE A 107 -3.54 6.52 3.47
C PHE A 107 -2.75 7.83 3.50
N LEU A 108 -1.46 7.76 3.82
CA LEU A 108 -0.55 8.92 3.88
C LEU A 108 0.73 8.61 3.11
N GLY A 109 1.00 9.39 2.06
CA GLY A 109 2.21 9.22 1.23
C GLY A 109 2.24 7.88 0.46
N VAL A 110 1.06 7.34 0.14
CA VAL A 110 0.91 6.06 -0.57
C VAL A 110 0.34 6.33 -1.97
N GLY A 111 1.07 5.88 -2.99
CA GLY A 111 0.54 5.76 -4.35
C GLY A 111 -0.04 4.36 -4.60
N PHE A 112 -0.83 4.21 -5.64
CA PHE A 112 -1.50 2.96 -6.01
C PHE A 112 -1.17 2.56 -7.44
N THR A 113 -1.04 1.27 -7.68
CA THR A 113 -0.83 0.70 -9.02
C THR A 113 -1.48 -0.67 -9.11
N GLY A 114 -1.67 -1.16 -10.33
CA GLY A 114 -2.36 -2.41 -10.59
C GLY A 114 -2.61 -2.62 -12.08
N SER A 115 -3.59 -3.47 -12.40
CA SER A 115 -4.07 -3.60 -13.77
C SER A 115 -4.69 -2.29 -14.28
N ALA A 116 -4.78 -2.14 -15.60
CA ALA A 116 -5.45 -0.98 -16.20
C ALA A 116 -6.88 -0.82 -15.68
N ALA A 117 -7.63 -1.93 -15.60
CA ALA A 117 -8.99 -1.94 -15.06
C ALA A 117 -9.06 -1.49 -13.59
N PHE A 118 -8.09 -1.88 -12.76
CA PHE A 118 -8.00 -1.42 -11.38
C PHE A 118 -7.77 0.10 -11.32
N ILE A 119 -6.83 0.61 -12.12
CA ILE A 119 -6.51 2.04 -12.15
C ILE A 119 -7.72 2.86 -12.58
N GLU A 120 -8.40 2.45 -13.66
CA GLU A 120 -9.62 3.12 -14.16
C GLU A 120 -10.74 3.13 -13.12
N THR A 121 -10.98 2.00 -12.46
CA THR A 121 -12.00 1.87 -11.41
C THR A 121 -11.71 2.83 -10.25
N MET A 122 -10.44 2.92 -9.83
CA MET A 122 -10.01 3.78 -8.74
C MET A 122 -10.13 5.26 -9.07
N VAL A 123 -9.70 5.67 -10.27
CA VAL A 123 -9.83 7.07 -10.73
C VAL A 123 -11.30 7.48 -10.77
N SER A 124 -12.16 6.61 -11.32
CA SER A 124 -13.61 6.84 -11.39
C SER A 124 -14.24 6.97 -10.00
N ALA A 125 -13.90 6.06 -9.07
CA ALA A 125 -14.40 6.10 -7.69
C ALA A 125 -13.99 7.36 -6.92
N LEU A 126 -12.82 7.92 -7.25
CA LEU A 126 -12.32 9.15 -6.65
C LEU A 126 -12.83 10.43 -7.34
N GLY A 127 -13.75 10.30 -8.32
CA GLY A 127 -14.35 11.44 -9.01
C GLY A 127 -13.47 12.05 -10.11
N GLY A 128 -12.43 11.35 -10.56
CA GLY A 128 -11.65 11.74 -11.73
C GLY A 128 -12.41 11.43 -13.02
N ALA A 129 -12.47 12.39 -13.94
CA ALA A 129 -12.93 12.12 -15.30
C ALA A 129 -11.87 11.29 -16.07
N PRO A 130 -12.28 10.37 -16.98
CA PRO A 130 -11.33 9.68 -17.84
C PRO A 130 -10.52 10.70 -18.66
N ALA A 131 -9.25 10.37 -18.89
CA ALA A 131 -8.37 11.17 -19.75
C ALA A 131 -8.77 11.07 -21.22
#